data_AF-A0A369JBN0-F1
#
_entry.id   AF-A0A369JBN0-F1
#
_cell.length_a   1.000
_cell.length_b   1.000
_cell.length_c   1.000
_cell.angle_alpha   90.00
_cell.angle_beta   90.00
_cell.angle_gamma   90.00
#
_symmetry.space_group_name_H-M   'P 1'
#
loop_
_entity.id
_entity.type
_entity.pdbx_description
1 polymer ?
#
loop_
_entity_poly.entity_id
_entity_poly.type
_entity_poly.pdbx_seq_one_letter_code
_entity_poly.pdbx_strand_id
1 'polypeptide(L)'
;MARAPSPAVQDDGDNLYSYFNKSVSAVQTHADQFEHDYARPALRTSQVFFDERPIAATFLAIFSVLSFLPVVSFIAFSVFFVVSFAVIALTCAFLASVTVVLTLLSLLVLTLLATTLSSAFLTSTALSLYSFTRLFSLVREHGRAGAFEWIEEMKGAIFSNLPIQVDAPRPEEREAEAYESDSFDPGEVLGGLAVEIKLEDSDDAAFTESRQETLISDDEVKAVE
;
A
#
# COMPACT_ATOMS: atom_id res chain seq x y z
N MET A 1 -10.49 -3.75 53.69
CA MET A 1 -10.08 -4.10 52.32
C MET A 1 -9.00 -3.11 51.88
N ALA A 2 -7.73 -3.50 51.97
CA ALA A 2 -6.60 -2.67 51.57
C ALA A 2 -6.28 -2.93 50.09
N ARG A 3 -6.29 -1.88 49.28
CA ARG A 3 -5.98 -1.93 47.85
C ARG A 3 -4.46 -2.03 47.68
N ALA A 4 -3.99 -3.12 47.10
CA ALA A 4 -2.57 -3.32 46.83
C ALA A 4 -2.06 -2.21 45.88
N PRO A 5 -0.88 -1.63 46.17
CA PRO A 5 -0.27 -0.64 45.29
C PRO A 5 0.07 -1.31 43.95
N SER A 6 -0.44 -0.72 42.87
CA SER A 6 -0.14 -1.14 41.50
C SER A 6 1.35 -0.97 41.26
N PRO A 7 2.08 -1.98 40.74
CA PRO A 7 3.49 -1.82 40.41
C PRO A 7 3.62 -0.71 39.37
N ALA A 8 4.32 0.36 39.76
CA ALA A 8 4.59 1.49 38.90
C ALA A 8 5.50 1.04 37.75
N VAL A 9 5.05 1.31 36.52
CA VAL A 9 5.79 1.12 35.27
C VAL A 9 6.89 2.19 35.21
N GLN A 10 8.01 1.97 35.88
CA GLN A 10 9.09 2.98 35.99
C GLN A 10 10.53 2.47 35.74
N ASP A 11 10.75 1.28 35.18
CA ASP A 11 12.12 0.70 35.07
C ASP A 11 12.65 0.45 33.63
N ASP A 12 11.92 0.75 32.56
CA ASP A 12 12.40 0.45 31.20
C ASP A 12 13.51 1.41 30.73
N GLY A 13 13.52 2.65 31.23
CA GLY A 13 14.53 3.66 30.87
C GLY A 13 15.91 3.41 31.47
N ASP A 14 15.96 2.99 32.74
CA ASP A 14 17.22 2.73 33.46
C ASP A 14 17.95 1.50 32.89
N ASN A 15 17.18 0.52 32.40
CA ASN A 15 17.73 -0.64 31.72
C ASN A 15 18.46 -0.26 30.41
N LEU A 16 17.85 0.57 29.56
CA LEU A 16 18.48 1.03 28.31
C LEU A 16 19.78 1.81 28.58
N TYR A 17 19.77 2.70 29.57
CA TYR A 17 20.95 3.47 29.94
C TYR A 17 22.10 2.57 30.40
N SER A 18 21.80 1.51 31.16
CA SER A 18 22.80 0.53 31.58
C SER A 18 23.44 -0.22 30.40
N TYR A 19 22.67 -0.56 29.36
CA TYR A 19 23.19 -1.21 28.14
C TYR A 19 24.10 -0.28 27.34
N PHE A 20 23.75 1.01 27.22
CA PHE A 20 24.62 2.01 26.60
C PHE A 20 25.92 2.19 27.37
N ASN A 21 25.87 2.31 28.70
CA ASN A 21 27.10 2.43 29.49
C ASN A 21 27.98 1.18 29.36
N LYS A 22 27.37 -0.01 29.32
CA LYS A 22 28.11 -1.26 29.14
C LYS A 22 28.76 -1.33 27.75
N SER A 23 28.05 -0.99 26.69
CA SER A 23 28.60 -1.00 25.33
C SER A 23 29.71 0.05 25.15
N VAL A 24 29.53 1.25 25.69
CA VAL A 24 30.55 2.31 25.69
C VAL A 24 31.80 1.85 26.44
N SER A 25 31.64 1.28 27.64
CA SER A 25 32.78 0.78 28.43
C SER A 25 33.55 -0.34 27.72
N ALA A 26 32.84 -1.21 26.98
CA ALA A 26 33.48 -2.28 26.21
C ALA A 26 34.27 -1.73 25.02
N VAL A 27 33.68 -0.81 24.25
CA VAL A 27 34.38 -0.16 23.13
C VAL A 27 35.58 0.64 23.62
N GLN A 28 35.46 1.34 24.75
CA GLN A 28 36.55 2.09 25.35
C GLN A 28 37.69 1.18 25.83
N THR A 29 37.37 0.07 26.49
CA THR A 29 38.39 -0.90 26.94
C THR A 29 39.15 -1.48 25.75
N HIS A 30 38.46 -1.80 24.64
CA HIS A 30 39.11 -2.28 23.42
C HIS A 30 39.92 -1.19 22.72
N ALA A 31 39.44 0.06 22.69
CA ALA A 31 40.17 1.19 22.14
C ALA A 31 41.45 1.47 22.94
N ASP A 32 41.37 1.46 24.26
CA ASP A 32 42.52 1.65 25.17
C ASP A 32 43.55 0.55 24.97
N GLN A 33 43.11 -0.71 24.87
CA GLN A 33 43.98 -1.84 24.60
C GLN A 33 44.65 -1.71 23.22
N PHE A 34 43.90 -1.33 22.19
CA PHE A 34 44.45 -1.11 20.85
C PHE A 34 45.46 0.05 20.82
N GLU A 35 45.16 1.15 21.52
CA GLU A 35 46.08 2.28 21.63
C GLU A 35 47.41 1.83 22.26
N HIS A 36 47.32 1.08 23.35
CA HIS A 36 48.48 0.66 24.11
C HIS A 36 49.31 -0.38 23.35
N ASP A 37 48.67 -1.40 22.79
CA ASP A 37 49.34 -2.57 22.20
C ASP A 37 49.85 -2.30 20.78
N TYR A 38 49.19 -1.41 20.01
CA TYR A 38 49.52 -1.18 18.60
C TYR A 38 49.88 0.28 18.29
N ALA A 39 49.06 1.25 18.72
CA ALA A 39 49.25 2.63 18.29
C ALA A 39 50.51 3.27 18.89
N ARG A 40 50.70 3.14 20.21
CA ARG A 40 51.86 3.69 20.93
C ARG A 40 53.21 3.13 20.45
N PRO A 41 53.40 1.80 20.33
CA PRO A 41 54.67 1.28 19.83
C PRO A 41 54.91 1.66 18.36
N ALA A 42 53.87 1.68 17.51
CA ALA A 42 54.01 2.10 16.12
C ALA A 42 54.46 3.58 16.01
N LEU A 43 53.86 4.48 16.79
CA LEU A 43 54.23 5.90 16.82
C LEU A 43 55.64 6.14 17.35
N ARG A 44 56.05 5.42 18.41
CA ARG A 44 57.41 5.51 18.94
C ARG A 44 58.44 5.02 17.93
N THR A 45 58.13 3.90 17.26
CA THR A 45 59.01 3.34 16.24
C THR A 45 59.12 4.27 15.04
N SER A 46 58.01 4.87 14.59
CA SER A 46 58.03 5.80 13.46
C SER A 46 58.85 7.05 13.75
N GLN A 47 58.75 7.62 14.97
CA GLN A 47 59.58 8.76 15.39
C GLN A 47 61.08 8.44 15.29
N VAL A 48 61.51 7.29 15.81
CA VAL A 48 62.92 6.87 15.72
C VAL A 48 63.38 6.71 14.25
N PHE A 49 62.54 6.18 13.38
CA PHE A 49 62.84 6.07 11.94
C PHE A 49 62.98 7.42 11.23
N PHE A 50 62.16 8.41 11.61
CA PHE A 50 62.26 9.77 11.08
C PHE A 50 63.54 10.47 11.53
N ASP A 51 63.98 10.24 12.77
CA ASP A 51 65.21 10.82 13.33
C ASP A 51 66.47 10.23 12.68
N GLU A 52 66.51 8.92 12.44
CA GLU A 52 67.69 8.27 11.83
C GLU A 52 67.80 8.52 10.32
N ARG A 53 66.69 8.50 9.57
CA ARG A 53 66.69 8.56 8.09
C ARG A 53 65.47 9.31 7.52
N PRO A 54 65.42 10.66 7.63
CA PRO A 54 64.24 11.45 7.29
C PRO A 54 63.82 11.35 5.81
N ILE A 55 64.77 11.19 4.88
CA ILE A 55 64.49 11.09 3.44
C ILE A 55 63.78 9.76 3.10
N ALA A 56 64.23 8.64 3.67
CA ALA A 56 63.61 7.34 3.42
C ALA A 56 62.24 7.23 4.09
N ALA A 57 62.09 7.78 5.30
CA ALA A 57 60.84 7.78 6.05
C ALA A 57 59.73 8.57 5.34
N THR A 58 60.04 9.76 4.82
CA THR A 58 59.07 10.57 4.04
C THR A 58 58.67 9.89 2.73
N PHE A 59 59.61 9.27 2.01
CA PHE A 59 59.29 8.49 0.80
C PHE A 59 58.35 7.32 1.12
N LEU A 60 58.64 6.54 2.16
CA LEU A 60 57.78 5.43 2.59
C LEU A 60 56.40 5.91 3.04
N ALA A 61 56.31 7.04 3.75
CA ALA A 61 55.03 7.60 4.17
C ALA A 61 54.17 8.00 2.96
N ILE A 62 54.74 8.73 2.00
CA ILE A 62 54.02 9.12 0.77
C ILE A 62 53.65 7.89 -0.06
N PHE A 63 54.58 6.94 -0.24
CA PHE A 63 54.33 5.69 -0.93
C PHE A 63 53.21 4.90 -0.25
N SER A 64 53.22 4.81 1.08
CA SER A 64 52.19 4.14 1.86
C SER A 64 50.82 4.78 1.65
N VAL A 65 50.71 6.12 1.78
CA VAL A 65 49.45 6.85 1.55
C VAL A 65 48.95 6.67 0.11
N LEU A 66 49.84 6.80 -0.88
CA LEU A 66 49.50 6.61 -2.30
C LEU A 66 49.11 5.16 -2.62
N SER A 67 49.72 4.18 -1.95
CA SER A 67 49.39 2.75 -2.09
C SER A 67 48.11 2.36 -1.36
N PHE A 68 47.74 3.09 -0.31
CA PHE A 68 46.52 2.84 0.45
C PHE A 68 45.28 3.31 -0.31
N LEU A 69 45.40 4.41 -1.07
CA LEU A 69 44.32 4.96 -1.90
C LEU A 69 43.68 3.93 -2.86
N PRO A 70 44.44 3.16 -3.68
CA PRO A 70 43.86 2.12 -4.53
C PRO A 70 43.27 0.95 -3.76
N VAL A 71 43.80 0.62 -2.57
CA VAL A 71 43.25 -0.46 -1.72
C VAL A 71 41.89 -0.04 -1.15
N VAL A 72 41.80 1.18 -0.59
CA VAL A 72 40.54 1.71 -0.07
C VAL A 72 39.52 1.89 -1.17
N SER A 73 39.91 2.41 -2.34
CA SER A 73 38.98 2.56 -3.46
C SER A 73 38.48 1.20 -3.92
N PHE A 74 39.34 0.19 -4.04
CA PHE A 74 38.94 -1.17 -4.36
C PHE A 74 37.93 -1.75 -3.36
N ILE A 75 38.17 -1.59 -2.06
CA ILE A 75 37.24 -2.04 -1.00
C ILE A 75 35.91 -1.28 -1.11
N ALA A 76 35.95 0.04 -1.26
CA ALA A 76 34.74 0.86 -1.37
C ALA A 76 33.91 0.49 -2.60
N PHE A 77 34.55 0.34 -3.77
CA PHE A 77 33.87 -0.10 -4.99
C PHE A 77 33.32 -1.52 -4.84
N SER A 78 34.09 -2.45 -4.27
CA SER A 78 33.64 -3.83 -4.04
C SER A 78 32.38 -3.87 -3.17
N VAL A 79 32.39 -3.18 -2.02
CA VAL A 79 31.23 -3.07 -1.14
C VAL A 79 30.07 -2.38 -1.85
N PHE A 80 30.33 -1.29 -2.59
CA PHE A 80 29.31 -0.58 -3.36
C PHE A 80 28.63 -1.48 -4.39
N PHE A 81 29.39 -2.30 -5.12
CA PHE A 81 28.83 -3.27 -6.06
C PHE A 81 27.99 -4.32 -5.34
N VAL A 82 28.48 -4.92 -4.26
CA VAL A 82 27.74 -5.93 -3.49
C VAL A 82 26.40 -5.37 -3.00
N VAL A 83 26.41 -4.17 -2.42
CA VAL A 83 25.19 -3.51 -1.95
C VAL A 83 24.26 -3.17 -3.11
N SER A 84 24.79 -2.66 -4.22
CA SER A 84 23.99 -2.33 -5.41
C SER A 84 23.32 -3.58 -5.99
N PHE A 85 24.06 -4.68 -6.13
CA PHE A 85 23.50 -5.96 -6.57
C PHE A 85 22.44 -6.49 -5.61
N ALA A 86 22.65 -6.37 -4.30
CA ALA A 86 21.65 -6.78 -3.30
C ALA A 86 20.36 -5.96 -3.43
N VAL A 87 20.46 -4.64 -3.57
CA VAL A 87 19.31 -3.75 -3.77
C VAL A 87 18.57 -4.11 -5.07
N ILE A 88 19.30 -4.29 -6.17
CA ILE A 88 18.70 -4.69 -7.46
C ILE A 88 18.00 -6.05 -7.35
N ALA A 89 18.63 -7.04 -6.70
CA ALA A 89 18.03 -8.35 -6.50
C ALA A 89 16.75 -8.26 -5.65
N LEU A 90 16.75 -7.46 -4.59
CA LEU A 90 15.58 -7.24 -3.74
C LEU A 90 14.46 -6.52 -4.48
N THR A 91 14.76 -5.49 -5.28
CA THR A 91 13.74 -4.78 -6.06
C THR A 91 13.16 -5.67 -7.16
N CYS A 92 13.98 -6.44 -7.87
CA CYS A 92 13.51 -7.43 -8.84
C CYS A 92 12.63 -8.50 -8.19
N ALA A 93 13.04 -9.04 -7.04
CA ALA A 93 12.26 -10.04 -6.30
C ALA A 93 10.92 -9.47 -5.82
N PHE A 94 10.91 -8.22 -5.33
CA PHE A 94 9.70 -7.52 -4.91
C PHE A 94 8.75 -7.27 -6.09
N LEU A 95 9.27 -6.74 -7.20
CA LEU A 95 8.48 -6.52 -8.41
C LEU A 95 7.88 -7.83 -8.94
N ALA A 96 8.68 -8.90 -9.02
CA ALA A 96 8.20 -10.22 -9.44
C ALA A 96 7.09 -10.74 -8.51
N SER A 97 7.24 -10.57 -7.19
CA SER A 97 6.22 -10.94 -6.21
C SER A 97 4.91 -10.17 -6.42
N VAL A 98 4.99 -8.85 -6.57
CA VAL A 98 3.82 -7.98 -6.84
C VAL A 98 3.14 -8.39 -8.14
N THR A 99 3.89 -8.63 -9.22
CA THR A 99 3.34 -9.08 -10.50
C THR A 99 2.58 -10.39 -10.35
N VAL A 100 3.16 -11.39 -9.67
CA VAL A 100 2.49 -12.69 -9.43
C VAL A 100 1.19 -12.51 -8.66
N VAL A 101 1.19 -11.69 -7.59
CA VAL A 101 -0.02 -11.42 -6.80
C VAL A 101 -1.10 -10.74 -7.64
N LEU A 102 -0.74 -9.74 -8.45
CA LEU A 102 -1.67 -9.06 -9.35
C LEU A 102 -2.23 -10.01 -10.43
N THR A 103 -1.41 -10.88 -10.99
CA THR A 103 -1.86 -11.90 -11.96
C THR A 103 -2.86 -12.86 -11.31
N LEU A 104 -2.57 -13.35 -10.09
CA LEU A 104 -3.49 -14.23 -9.37
C LEU A 104 -4.80 -13.53 -9.00
N LEU A 105 -4.74 -12.26 -8.58
CA LEU A 105 -5.93 -11.47 -8.29
C LEU A 105 -6.78 -11.26 -9.55
N SER A 106 -6.16 -10.97 -10.69
CA SER A 106 -6.84 -10.84 -11.98
C SER A 106 -7.53 -12.14 -12.40
N LEU A 107 -6.85 -13.29 -12.26
CA LEU A 107 -7.45 -14.60 -12.50
C LEU A 107 -8.62 -14.89 -11.54
N LEU A 108 -8.51 -14.49 -10.27
CA LEU A 108 -9.59 -14.63 -9.30
C LEU A 108 -10.81 -13.80 -9.70
N VAL A 109 -10.63 -12.53 -10.09
CA VAL A 109 -11.72 -11.67 -10.56
C VAL A 109 -12.35 -12.24 -11.83
N LEU A 110 -11.53 -12.73 -12.77
CA LEU A 110 -12.04 -13.33 -14.01
C LEU A 110 -12.87 -14.60 -13.74
N THR A 111 -12.42 -15.47 -12.83
CA THR A 111 -13.16 -16.68 -12.47
C THR A 111 -14.45 -16.36 -11.71
N LEU A 112 -14.45 -15.37 -10.81
CA LEU A 112 -15.66 -14.88 -10.15
C LEU A 112 -16.66 -14.27 -11.16
N LEU A 113 -16.17 -13.53 -12.14
CA LEU A 113 -17.01 -12.98 -13.20
C LEU A 113 -17.61 -14.10 -14.06
N ALA A 114 -16.79 -15.06 -14.49
CA ALA A 114 -17.24 -16.20 -15.30
C ALA A 114 -18.27 -17.07 -14.55
N THR A 115 -18.06 -17.31 -13.26
CA THR A 115 -19.01 -18.06 -12.43
C THR A 115 -20.30 -17.28 -12.18
N THR A 116 -20.22 -15.96 -11.98
CA THR A 116 -21.39 -15.09 -11.86
C THR A 116 -22.22 -15.08 -13.14
N LEU A 117 -21.59 -14.91 -14.30
CA LEU A 117 -22.26 -14.97 -15.60
C LEU A 117 -22.86 -16.34 -15.87
N SER A 118 -22.13 -17.42 -15.55
CA SER A 118 -22.63 -18.78 -15.69
C SER A 118 -23.84 -19.03 -14.80
N SER A 119 -23.80 -18.58 -13.55
CA SER A 119 -24.92 -18.65 -12.61
C SER A 119 -26.12 -17.85 -13.12
N ALA A 120 -25.93 -16.61 -13.56
CA ALA A 120 -26.98 -15.76 -14.13
C ALA A 120 -27.59 -16.38 -15.40
N PHE A 121 -26.78 -16.99 -16.25
CA PHE A 121 -27.25 -17.68 -17.45
C PHE A 121 -28.09 -18.92 -17.09
N LEU A 122 -27.63 -19.72 -16.12
CA LEU A 122 -28.36 -20.89 -15.65
C LEU A 122 -29.68 -20.51 -14.97
N THR A 123 -29.70 -19.47 -14.12
CA THR A 123 -30.94 -18.99 -13.48
C THR A 123 -31.90 -18.41 -14.51
N SER A 124 -31.42 -17.63 -15.48
CA SER A 124 -32.23 -17.11 -16.60
C SER A 124 -32.82 -18.24 -17.45
N THR A 125 -32.02 -19.28 -17.76
CA THR A 125 -32.48 -20.45 -18.51
C THR A 125 -33.52 -21.25 -17.72
N ALA A 126 -33.28 -21.49 -16.44
CA ALA A 126 -34.23 -22.18 -15.57
C ALA A 126 -35.55 -21.40 -15.42
N LEU A 127 -35.47 -20.08 -15.24
CA LEU A 127 -36.63 -19.19 -15.15
C LEU A 127 -37.43 -19.16 -16.46
N SER A 128 -36.72 -19.12 -17.59
CA SER A 128 -37.33 -19.18 -18.93
C SER A 128 -38.04 -20.51 -19.11
N LEU A 129 -37.38 -21.64 -18.83
CA LEU A 129 -37.96 -22.97 -18.96
C LEU A 129 -39.17 -23.18 -18.03
N TYR A 130 -39.08 -22.71 -16.79
CA TYR A 130 -40.22 -22.71 -15.85
C TYR A 130 -41.39 -21.89 -16.41
N SER A 131 -41.12 -20.67 -16.89
CA SER A 131 -42.15 -19.80 -17.47
C SER A 131 -42.80 -20.44 -18.70
N PHE A 132 -42.00 -21.05 -19.58
CA PHE A 132 -42.48 -21.75 -20.77
C PHE A 132 -43.32 -22.98 -20.43
N THR A 133 -42.87 -23.83 -19.51
CA THR A 133 -43.61 -25.03 -19.10
C THR A 133 -44.95 -24.65 -18.45
N ARG A 134 -44.96 -23.61 -17.62
CA ARG A 134 -46.18 -23.09 -17.00
C ARG A 134 -47.14 -22.50 -18.03
N LEU A 135 -46.66 -21.62 -18.93
CA LEU A 135 -47.47 -21.07 -20.01
C LEU A 135 -48.06 -22.18 -20.89
N PHE A 136 -47.26 -23.19 -21.23
CA PHE A 136 -47.70 -24.32 -22.03
C PHE A 136 -48.82 -25.11 -21.34
N SER A 137 -48.71 -25.31 -20.01
CA SER A 137 -49.78 -25.94 -19.22
C SER A 137 -51.07 -25.12 -19.25
N LEU A 138 -50.99 -23.81 -19.00
CA LEU A 138 -52.18 -22.93 -18.99
C LEU A 138 -52.85 -22.83 -20.35
N VAL A 139 -52.07 -22.74 -21.44
CA VAL A 139 -52.60 -22.69 -22.82
C VAL A 139 -53.29 -24.00 -23.20
N ARG A 140 -52.78 -25.13 -22.72
CA ARG A 140 -53.39 -26.43 -22.97
C ARG A 140 -54.73 -26.60 -22.23
N GLU A 141 -54.85 -26.06 -21.02
CA GLU A 141 -56.07 -26.16 -20.21
C GLU A 141 -57.14 -25.12 -20.59
N HIS A 142 -56.76 -23.86 -20.82
CA HIS A 142 -57.68 -22.74 -21.00
C HIS A 142 -57.60 -22.08 -22.40
N GLY A 143 -56.80 -22.64 -23.32
CA GLY A 143 -56.63 -22.10 -24.67
C GLY A 143 -55.99 -20.71 -24.67
N ARG A 144 -56.59 -19.76 -25.41
CA ARG A 144 -56.06 -18.38 -25.53
C ARG A 144 -56.25 -17.55 -24.26
N ALA A 145 -57.22 -17.89 -23.41
CA ALA A 145 -57.47 -17.16 -22.16
C ALA A 145 -56.33 -17.37 -21.14
N GLY A 146 -55.73 -18.57 -21.10
CA GLY A 146 -54.64 -18.88 -20.18
C GLY A 146 -53.36 -18.05 -20.40
N ALA A 147 -53.16 -17.50 -21.61
CA ALA A 147 -52.04 -16.58 -21.86
C ALA A 147 -52.23 -15.23 -21.14
N PHE A 148 -53.45 -14.72 -21.04
CA PHE A 148 -53.73 -13.47 -20.32
C PHE A 148 -53.60 -13.66 -18.81
N GLU A 149 -54.08 -14.78 -18.28
CA GLU A 149 -53.95 -15.14 -16.87
C GLU A 149 -52.47 -15.28 -16.47
N TRP A 150 -51.62 -15.89 -17.32
CA TRP A 150 -50.19 -15.94 -17.09
C TRP A 150 -49.52 -14.55 -17.06
N ILE A 151 -49.92 -13.61 -17.92
CA ILE A 151 -49.39 -12.24 -17.92
C ILE A 151 -49.76 -11.52 -16.62
N GLU A 152 -51.01 -11.66 -16.16
CA GLU A 152 -51.45 -11.08 -14.89
C GLU A 152 -50.70 -11.66 -13.70
N GLU A 153 -50.47 -12.97 -13.70
CA GLU A 153 -49.67 -13.64 -12.67
C GLU A 153 -48.20 -13.18 -12.68
N MET A 154 -47.56 -13.07 -13.85
CA MET A 154 -46.18 -12.57 -13.96
C MET A 154 -46.07 -11.10 -13.56
N LYS A 155 -47.04 -10.28 -13.93
CA LYS A 155 -47.11 -8.89 -13.48
C LYS A 155 -47.25 -8.84 -11.97
N GLY A 156 -48.14 -9.64 -11.39
CA GLY A 156 -48.29 -9.79 -9.95
C GLY A 156 -46.97 -10.15 -9.28
N ALA A 157 -46.31 -11.22 -9.72
CA ALA A 157 -45.08 -11.72 -9.12
C ALA A 157 -43.89 -10.74 -9.18
N ILE A 158 -43.76 -9.95 -10.26
CA ILE A 158 -42.69 -8.96 -10.40
C ILE A 158 -42.96 -7.74 -9.53
N PHE A 159 -44.20 -7.24 -9.51
CA PHE A 159 -44.54 -6.01 -8.79
C PHE A 159 -44.80 -6.23 -7.29
N SER A 160 -45.27 -7.41 -6.88
CA SER A 160 -45.56 -7.72 -5.47
C SER A 160 -44.30 -7.93 -4.63
N ASN A 161 -43.18 -8.28 -5.27
CA ASN A 161 -41.91 -8.55 -4.60
C ASN A 161 -40.98 -7.32 -4.51
N LEU A 162 -41.39 -6.16 -5.00
CA LEU A 162 -40.67 -4.92 -4.72
C LEU A 162 -41.15 -4.42 -3.34
N PRO A 163 -40.31 -4.49 -2.29
CA PRO A 163 -40.61 -3.86 -1.01
C PRO A 163 -40.41 -2.35 -1.17
N ILE A 164 -41.26 -1.71 -1.97
CA ILE A 164 -41.43 -0.27 -1.86
C ILE A 164 -42.28 -0.09 -0.59
N GLN A 165 -41.63 -0.18 0.57
CA GLN A 165 -42.10 0.52 1.75
C GLN A 165 -42.06 2.00 1.37
N VAL A 166 -43.16 2.47 0.77
CA VAL A 166 -43.52 3.87 0.91
C VAL A 166 -43.82 4.00 2.39
N ASP A 167 -42.80 4.30 3.18
CA ASP A 167 -42.97 4.85 4.50
C ASP A 167 -43.72 6.17 4.28
N ALA A 168 -45.04 6.07 4.22
CA ALA A 168 -45.91 7.22 4.24
C ALA A 168 -45.50 7.98 5.50
N PRO A 169 -45.03 9.25 5.38
CA PRO A 169 -44.57 10.01 6.52
C PRO A 169 -45.66 9.94 7.58
N ARG A 170 -45.31 9.33 8.73
CA ARG A 170 -46.25 9.12 9.83
C ARG A 170 -46.85 10.49 10.16
N PRO A 171 -48.18 10.68 10.02
CA PRO A 171 -48.80 11.99 10.23
C PRO A 171 -48.53 12.59 11.62
N GLU A 172 -48.13 11.75 12.58
CA GLU A 172 -47.88 12.14 13.97
C GLU A 172 -46.61 12.96 14.19
N GLU A 173 -45.64 12.99 13.27
CA GLU A 173 -44.46 13.88 13.42
C GLU A 173 -44.67 15.28 12.86
N ARG A 174 -45.69 15.52 12.02
CA ARG A 174 -45.98 16.88 11.52
C ARG A 174 -46.75 17.77 12.50
N GLU A 175 -47.39 17.20 13.51
CA GLU A 175 -48.09 17.99 14.53
C GLU A 175 -47.16 18.41 15.67
N ALA A 176 -45.99 17.77 15.83
CA ALA A 176 -45.01 18.14 16.85
C ALA A 176 -44.10 19.30 16.41
N GLU A 177 -43.80 19.44 15.11
CA GLU A 177 -42.93 20.52 14.60
C GLU A 177 -43.68 21.85 14.34
N ALA A 178 -45.02 21.86 14.37
CA ALA A 178 -45.82 23.07 14.13
C ALA A 178 -46.00 23.98 15.37
N TYR A 179 -45.47 23.59 16.54
CA TYR A 179 -45.57 24.38 17.77
C TYR A 179 -44.23 24.95 18.30
N GLU A 180 -43.10 24.68 17.64
CA GLU A 180 -41.79 25.20 18.04
C GLU A 180 -41.28 26.30 17.07
N SER A 181 -42.18 27.16 16.60
CA SER A 181 -41.85 28.35 15.79
C SER A 181 -42.44 29.64 16.39
N ASP A 182 -42.31 29.81 17.71
CA ASP A 182 -42.57 31.12 18.35
C ASP A 182 -41.76 31.34 19.63
N SER A 183 -40.42 31.33 19.50
CA SER A 183 -39.56 32.08 20.43
C SER A 183 -38.37 32.65 19.66
N PHE A 184 -38.66 33.70 18.89
CA PHE A 184 -37.65 34.58 18.33
C PHE A 184 -37.06 35.42 19.47
N ASP A 185 -35.86 35.05 19.93
CA ASP A 185 -35.01 35.86 20.80
C ASP A 185 -34.01 36.65 19.93
N PRO A 186 -34.19 37.97 19.73
CA PRO A 186 -33.31 38.78 18.89
C PRO A 186 -32.02 39.23 19.60
N GLY A 187 -31.52 38.42 20.54
CA GLY A 187 -30.49 38.83 21.51
C GLY A 187 -29.06 38.36 21.29
N GLU A 188 -28.78 37.31 20.51
CA GLU A 188 -27.40 36.80 20.34
C GLU A 188 -26.91 36.89 18.90
N VAL A 189 -26.51 38.11 18.58
CA VAL A 189 -25.62 38.46 17.48
C VAL A 189 -24.18 38.22 17.95
N LEU A 190 -23.37 37.60 17.08
CA LEU A 190 -21.89 37.55 17.02
C LEU A 190 -21.17 36.34 17.63
N GLY A 191 -20.63 35.49 16.76
CA GLY A 191 -19.43 34.74 17.14
C GLY A 191 -18.99 33.56 16.27
N GLY A 192 -18.90 33.74 14.95
CA GLY A 192 -17.91 33.03 14.14
C GLY A 192 -18.10 31.52 13.94
N LEU A 193 -18.58 31.14 12.76
CA LEU A 193 -18.05 30.00 12.01
C LEU A 193 -18.54 30.10 10.56
N ALA A 194 -17.97 31.06 9.85
CA ALA A 194 -17.95 31.03 8.39
C ALA A 194 -16.99 29.89 7.97
N VAL A 195 -17.53 28.68 7.83
CA VAL A 195 -16.84 27.62 7.10
C VAL A 195 -17.09 27.89 5.62
N GLU A 196 -16.14 28.62 5.03
CA GLU A 196 -16.02 28.82 3.60
C GLU A 196 -15.66 27.47 2.97
N ILE A 197 -16.68 26.71 2.55
CA ILE A 197 -16.49 25.54 1.69
C ILE A 197 -16.12 26.08 0.31
N LYS A 198 -14.82 26.22 0.10
CA LYS A 198 -14.22 26.46 -1.19
C LYS A 198 -14.54 25.26 -2.09
N LEU A 199 -15.52 25.46 -2.97
CA LEU A 199 -15.77 24.62 -4.13
C LEU A 199 -14.49 24.62 -4.97
N GLU A 200 -13.72 23.55 -4.84
CA GLU A 200 -12.58 23.26 -5.70
C GLU A 200 -13.14 22.74 -7.02
N ASP A 201 -13.32 23.69 -7.93
CA ASP A 201 -13.52 23.51 -9.36
C ASP A 201 -12.34 22.69 -9.89
N SER A 202 -12.56 21.39 -10.10
CA SER A 202 -11.60 20.46 -10.69
C SER A 202 -12.11 20.00 -12.05
N ASP A 203 -12.48 20.97 -12.88
CA ASP A 203 -12.49 20.83 -14.33
C ASP A 203 -11.06 21.11 -14.86
N ASP A 204 -10.69 20.34 -15.88
CA ASP A 204 -9.59 20.60 -16.81
C ASP A 204 -8.14 20.31 -16.36
N ALA A 205 -7.74 19.04 -16.50
CA ALA A 205 -6.38 18.74 -16.97
C ALA A 205 -6.32 17.44 -17.80
N ALA A 206 -6.25 17.63 -19.12
CA ALA A 206 -5.44 16.88 -20.07
C ALA A 206 -5.65 15.34 -20.12
N PHE A 207 -6.57 14.82 -20.92
CA PHE A 207 -6.46 14.69 -22.39
C PHE A 207 -5.18 15.23 -23.04
N THR A 208 -4.09 14.48 -22.92
CA THR A 208 -2.99 14.43 -23.91
C THR A 208 -2.63 12.96 -24.06
N GLU A 209 -3.12 12.29 -25.09
CA GLU A 209 -2.39 12.12 -26.34
C GLU A 209 -0.98 11.56 -26.10
N SER A 210 -0.87 10.24 -26.09
CA SER A 210 0.40 9.53 -26.32
C SER A 210 0.10 8.36 -27.26
N ARG A 211 -0.39 8.74 -28.43
CA ARG A 211 -0.36 7.95 -29.66
C ARG A 211 0.90 8.37 -30.41
N GLN A 212 2.02 7.74 -30.05
CA GLN A 212 3.27 7.81 -30.80
C GLN A 212 3.67 6.33 -31.00
N GLU A 213 3.28 5.71 -32.11
CA GLU A 213 4.05 5.71 -33.36
C GLU A 213 5.55 5.50 -33.14
N THR A 214 5.93 4.23 -33.06
CA THR A 214 7.18 3.63 -33.60
C THR A 214 6.79 2.16 -33.88
N LEU A 215 6.50 1.66 -35.09
CA LEU A 215 7.04 1.86 -36.43
C LEU A 215 8.57 1.89 -36.44
N ILE A 216 9.15 0.89 -37.12
CA ILE A 216 10.58 0.58 -37.31
C ILE A 216 11.11 -0.30 -36.14
N SER A 217 11.38 -1.60 -36.32
CA SER A 217 12.34 -2.15 -37.28
C SER A 217 11.99 -3.59 -37.67
N ASP A 218 11.75 -3.82 -38.98
CA ASP A 218 11.56 -5.14 -39.60
C ASP A 218 12.75 -5.48 -40.55
N ASP A 219 13.91 -4.84 -40.34
CA ASP A 219 15.14 -5.09 -41.12
C ASP A 219 16.32 -5.39 -40.18
N GLU A 220 16.49 -6.66 -39.80
CA GLU A 220 17.73 -7.29 -39.31
C GLU A 220 17.33 -8.72 -38.84
N VAL A 221 17.79 -9.87 -39.34
CA VAL A 221 18.94 -10.27 -40.14
C VAL A 221 18.56 -11.59 -40.82
N LYS A 222 18.35 -11.57 -42.14
CA LYS A 222 18.61 -12.72 -43.01
C LYS A 222 20.03 -12.53 -43.57
N ALA A 223 21.05 -12.99 -42.87
CA ALA A 223 22.40 -13.14 -43.42
C ALA A 223 23.28 -13.93 -42.45
N VAL A 224 23.19 -15.27 -42.48
CA VAL A 224 24.26 -16.28 -42.27
C VAL A 224 23.58 -17.61 -42.67
N GLU A 225 23.46 -17.94 -43.96
CA GLU A 225 24.44 -18.75 -44.71
C GLU A 225 25.75 -19.10 -43.99
#